data_AF-A0A0K6GXT9-F1
#
_entry.id   AF-A0A0K6GXT9-F1
#
_cell.length_a   1.000
_cell.length_b   1.000
_cell.length_c   1.000
_cell.angle_alpha   90.00
_cell.angle_beta   90.00
_cell.angle_gamma   90.00
#
_symmetry.space_group_name_H-M   'P 1'
#
loop_
_entity.id
_entity.type
_entity.pdbx_description
1 polymer ?
#
loop_
_entity_poly.entity_id
_entity_poly.type
_entity_poly.pdbx_seq_one_letter_code
_entity_poly.pdbx_strand_id
1 'polypeptide(L)'
;MSREAGALQLQAHESKYWTRTDANAYEADGDLAIAVEKLLENDRPHAAINCLVSMRYAKQPIDSNQCVRALLAALSSSEPSYAMDGYHIVELIKFLQAEPSVNQDDLFKVEWAYVPLLDRHSGATPQLLESRLANDPEFFCEVIRLVCRSEKEEQPSREPIEESKAIATNAWRLLHEWKTPPGTQIDGTFSEERFTEWLQRVKEVCSESGHLEVALINIGEVLIHTPPDPDGLWIRRTVAAALNDREADDMRAGFRTGTYNSRGVHWIDPTGKPEGELAEQFRSKAEEIENAGFQRFAVTLRGLADSYDREAERIIGDLKDRDN
;
A
#
# COMPACT_ATOMS: atom_id res chain seq x y z
N MET A 1 -1.37 -35.83 -42.28
CA MET A 1 -0.36 -36.79 -41.78
C MET A 1 1.09 -36.29 -41.93
N SER A 2 1.72 -36.20 -43.12
CA SER A 2 3.15 -35.78 -43.21
C SER A 2 3.45 -34.31 -42.89
N ARG A 3 2.53 -33.37 -43.18
CA ARG A 3 2.71 -31.94 -42.85
C ARG A 3 2.48 -31.65 -41.37
N GLU A 4 1.54 -32.34 -40.74
CA GLU A 4 1.27 -32.20 -39.29
C GLU A 4 2.41 -32.77 -38.45
N ALA A 5 2.99 -33.91 -38.85
CA ALA A 5 4.14 -34.49 -38.16
C ALA A 5 5.38 -33.58 -38.23
N GLY A 6 5.62 -32.92 -39.37
CA GLY A 6 6.72 -31.96 -39.54
C GLY A 6 6.53 -30.68 -38.71
N ALA A 7 5.30 -30.16 -38.63
CA ALA A 7 4.97 -29.02 -37.79
C ALA A 7 5.14 -29.34 -36.29
N LEU A 8 4.68 -30.52 -35.83
CA LEU A 8 4.87 -31.00 -34.47
C LEU A 8 6.35 -31.16 -34.10
N GLN A 9 7.18 -31.63 -35.04
CA GLN A 9 8.60 -31.82 -34.81
C GLN A 9 9.34 -30.47 -34.71
N LEU A 10 9.02 -29.51 -35.60
CA LEU A 10 9.54 -28.14 -35.54
C LEU A 10 9.13 -27.42 -34.25
N GLN A 11 7.87 -27.57 -33.82
CA GLN A 11 7.36 -27.01 -32.58
C GLN A 11 8.06 -27.62 -31.34
N ALA A 12 8.36 -28.92 -31.37
CA ALA A 12 9.12 -29.59 -30.30
C ALA A 12 10.61 -29.16 -30.26
N HIS A 13 11.20 -28.81 -31.41
CA HIS A 13 12.56 -28.27 -31.48
C HIS A 13 12.61 -26.79 -31.03
N GLU A 14 11.62 -26.00 -31.41
CA GLU A 14 11.45 -24.61 -30.99
C GLU A 14 11.19 -24.50 -29.48
N SER A 15 10.32 -25.35 -28.93
CA SER A 15 10.09 -25.44 -27.48
C SER A 15 11.38 -25.78 -26.73
N LYS A 16 12.13 -26.79 -27.16
CA LYS A 16 13.44 -27.14 -26.56
C LYS A 16 14.47 -26.01 -26.63
N TYR A 17 14.43 -25.19 -27.67
CA TYR A 17 15.26 -23.99 -27.77
C TYR A 17 14.84 -22.99 -26.69
N TRP A 18 13.58 -22.57 -26.67
CA TRP A 18 13.08 -21.58 -25.72
C TRP A 18 13.15 -22.05 -24.26
N THR A 19 13.13 -23.34 -23.95
CA THR A 19 13.39 -23.85 -22.59
C THR A 19 14.84 -23.64 -22.13
N ARG A 20 15.81 -23.56 -23.05
CA ARG A 20 17.26 -23.60 -22.74
C ARG A 20 18.01 -22.32 -23.07
N THR A 21 17.44 -21.41 -23.85
CA THR A 21 18.11 -20.16 -24.24
C THR A 21 18.39 -19.29 -23.03
N ASP A 22 19.64 -18.86 -22.85
CA ASP A 22 19.96 -17.72 -22.00
C ASP A 22 19.29 -16.50 -22.62
N ALA A 23 18.20 -16.03 -21.99
CA ALA A 23 17.43 -14.90 -22.46
C ALA A 23 18.17 -13.58 -22.14
N ASN A 24 19.40 -13.45 -22.66
CA ASN A 24 20.16 -12.22 -22.60
C ASN A 24 19.59 -11.24 -23.62
N ALA A 25 18.52 -10.54 -23.21
CA ALA A 25 17.83 -9.55 -24.02
C ALA A 25 18.73 -8.38 -24.47
N TYR A 26 19.90 -8.20 -23.83
CA TYR A 26 20.91 -7.20 -24.20
C TYR A 26 21.59 -7.45 -25.56
N GLU A 27 21.58 -8.69 -26.07
CA GLU A 27 22.26 -9.05 -27.33
C GLU A 27 21.30 -9.35 -28.50
N ALA A 28 19.99 -9.18 -28.29
CA ALA A 28 18.98 -9.52 -29.29
C ALA A 28 18.68 -8.34 -30.23
N ASP A 29 19.15 -8.41 -31.47
CA ASP A 29 18.73 -7.55 -32.61
C ASP A 29 17.31 -7.88 -33.13
N GLY A 30 16.55 -8.73 -32.41
CA GLY A 30 15.26 -9.29 -32.84
C GLY A 30 14.04 -8.66 -32.18
N ASP A 31 12.84 -9.04 -32.66
CA ASP A 31 11.56 -8.61 -32.08
C ASP A 31 11.33 -9.26 -30.70
N LEU A 32 11.69 -8.51 -29.65
CA LEU A 32 11.56 -8.95 -28.27
C LEU A 32 10.10 -9.23 -27.86
N ALA A 33 9.10 -8.65 -28.53
CA ALA A 33 7.69 -8.93 -28.22
C ALA A 33 7.30 -10.37 -28.61
N ILE A 34 7.84 -10.87 -29.72
CA ILE A 34 7.66 -12.28 -30.13
C ILE A 34 8.39 -13.20 -29.15
N ALA A 35 9.60 -12.81 -28.72
CA ALA A 35 10.37 -13.59 -27.76
C ALA A 35 9.62 -13.71 -26.42
N VAL A 36 9.00 -12.62 -25.93
CA VAL A 36 8.16 -12.64 -24.72
C VAL A 36 7.03 -13.65 -24.86
N GLU A 37 6.28 -13.64 -25.96
CA GLU A 37 5.18 -14.60 -26.15
C GLU A 37 5.69 -16.05 -26.14
N LYS A 38 6.80 -16.31 -26.84
CA LYS A 38 7.40 -17.64 -26.90
C LYS A 38 7.94 -18.13 -25.55
N LEU A 39 8.47 -17.22 -24.73
CA LEU A 39 8.90 -17.56 -23.38
C LEU A 39 7.71 -17.89 -22.49
N LEU A 40 6.61 -17.14 -22.58
CA LEU A 40 5.38 -17.43 -21.84
C LEU A 40 4.73 -18.74 -22.27
N GLU A 41 4.72 -19.06 -23.58
CA GLU A 41 4.24 -20.36 -24.10
C GLU A 41 5.05 -21.56 -23.59
N ASN A 42 6.27 -21.34 -23.08
CA ASN A 42 7.17 -22.39 -22.60
C ASN A 42 7.44 -22.30 -21.09
N ASP A 43 6.51 -21.70 -20.33
CA ASP A 43 6.57 -21.58 -18.86
C ASP A 43 7.85 -20.89 -18.35
N ARG A 44 8.30 -19.84 -19.07
CA ARG A 44 9.47 -19.03 -18.70
C ARG A 44 9.16 -17.55 -18.42
N PRO A 45 8.30 -17.25 -17.44
CA PRO A 45 7.92 -15.88 -17.11
C PRO A 45 9.05 -14.98 -16.58
N HIS A 46 10.08 -15.49 -15.88
CA HIS A 46 11.20 -14.67 -15.41
C HIS A 46 12.05 -14.18 -16.58
N ALA A 47 12.34 -15.07 -17.54
CA ALA A 47 12.98 -14.69 -18.79
C ALA A 47 12.15 -13.65 -19.57
N ALA A 48 10.83 -13.83 -19.63
CA ALA A 48 9.93 -12.87 -20.27
C ALA A 48 9.96 -11.50 -19.57
N ILE A 49 9.98 -11.45 -18.23
CA ILE A 49 10.14 -10.23 -17.44
C ILE A 49 11.46 -9.51 -17.80
N ASN A 50 12.57 -10.23 -17.89
CA ASN A 50 13.86 -9.64 -18.25
C ASN A 50 13.87 -9.06 -19.68
N CYS A 51 13.18 -9.72 -20.63
CA CYS A 51 12.94 -9.16 -21.97
C CYS A 51 12.10 -7.88 -21.89
N LEU A 52 10.97 -7.89 -21.18
CA LEU A 52 10.08 -6.74 -21.01
C LEU A 52 10.79 -5.52 -20.39
N VAL A 53 11.65 -5.76 -19.40
CA VAL A 53 12.46 -4.71 -18.78
C VAL A 53 13.48 -4.15 -19.76
N SER A 54 14.13 -5.01 -20.54
CA SER A 54 15.07 -4.57 -21.58
C SER A 54 14.35 -3.73 -22.64
N MET A 55 13.15 -4.13 -23.06
CA MET A 55 12.28 -3.34 -23.94
C MET A 55 11.95 -1.97 -23.33
N ARG A 56 11.63 -1.92 -22.02
CA ARG A 56 11.34 -0.68 -21.30
C ARG A 56 12.54 0.27 -21.32
N TYR A 57 13.75 -0.21 -21.03
CA TYR A 57 14.97 0.61 -21.08
C TYR A 57 15.31 1.07 -22.50
N ALA A 58 15.06 0.22 -23.50
CA ALA A 58 15.22 0.56 -24.91
C ALA A 58 14.08 1.44 -25.46
N LYS A 59 13.07 1.79 -24.64
CA LYS A 59 11.86 2.54 -25.02
C LYS A 59 11.08 1.91 -26.19
N GLN A 60 11.10 0.58 -26.25
CA GLN A 60 10.30 -0.18 -27.21
C GLN A 60 8.85 -0.29 -26.72
N PRO A 61 7.88 -0.44 -27.64
CA PRO A 61 6.49 -0.66 -27.26
C PRO A 61 6.35 -1.97 -26.49
N ILE A 62 5.66 -1.93 -25.35
CA ILE A 62 5.36 -3.10 -24.52
C ILE A 62 3.86 -3.36 -24.61
N ASP A 63 3.48 -4.61 -24.88
CA ASP A 63 2.09 -5.04 -24.72
C ASP A 63 1.80 -5.27 -23.24
N SER A 64 0.91 -4.45 -22.69
CA SER A 64 0.47 -4.54 -21.30
C SER A 64 -0.11 -5.91 -20.93
N ASN A 65 -0.82 -6.58 -21.84
CA ASN A 65 -1.38 -7.90 -21.57
C ASN A 65 -0.29 -8.96 -21.43
N GLN A 66 0.77 -8.88 -22.25
CA GLN A 66 1.93 -9.75 -22.11
C GLN A 66 2.66 -9.48 -20.80
N CYS A 67 2.80 -8.21 -20.41
CA CYS A 67 3.42 -7.81 -19.15
C CYS A 67 2.64 -8.34 -17.94
N VAL A 68 1.32 -8.17 -17.91
CA VAL A 68 0.43 -8.75 -16.87
C VAL A 68 0.58 -10.27 -16.81
N ARG A 69 0.49 -10.96 -17.96
CA ARG A 69 0.62 -12.43 -18.02
C ARG A 69 1.96 -12.90 -17.48
N ALA A 70 3.05 -12.22 -17.83
CA ALA A 70 4.39 -12.54 -17.34
C ALA A 70 4.50 -12.37 -15.82
N LEU A 71 4.02 -11.25 -15.29
CA LEU A 71 4.05 -10.97 -13.86
C LEU A 71 3.21 -11.99 -13.05
N LEU A 72 2.02 -12.35 -13.52
CA LEU A 72 1.17 -13.32 -12.82
C LEU A 72 1.70 -14.75 -12.93
N ALA A 73 2.22 -15.15 -14.10
CA ALA A 73 2.82 -16.47 -14.28
C ALA A 73 4.11 -16.66 -13.46
N ALA A 74 4.86 -15.58 -13.21
CA ALA A 74 6.07 -15.62 -12.38
C ALA A 74 5.82 -16.09 -10.94
N LEU A 75 4.61 -15.90 -10.40
CA LEU A 75 4.25 -16.29 -9.02
C LEU A 75 4.31 -17.81 -8.79
N SER A 76 4.09 -18.60 -9.84
CA SER A 76 4.11 -20.07 -9.80
C SER A 76 5.25 -20.66 -10.63
N SER A 77 6.22 -19.84 -11.04
CA SER A 77 7.33 -20.27 -11.87
C SER A 77 8.26 -21.23 -11.12
N SER A 78 8.80 -22.20 -11.86
CA SER A 78 9.88 -23.08 -11.40
C SER A 78 11.27 -22.59 -11.82
N GLU A 79 11.34 -21.45 -12.51
CA GLU A 79 12.61 -20.84 -12.89
C GLU A 79 13.43 -20.44 -11.64
N PRO A 80 14.77 -20.47 -11.73
CA PRO A 80 15.61 -20.12 -10.58
C PRO A 80 15.30 -18.73 -10.03
N SER A 81 15.24 -18.61 -8.70
CA SER A 81 14.85 -17.37 -8.01
C SER A 81 15.82 -16.20 -8.27
N TYR A 82 17.10 -16.48 -8.53
CA TYR A 82 18.08 -15.44 -8.90
C TYR A 82 17.81 -14.80 -10.26
N ALA A 83 16.96 -15.41 -11.10
CA ALA A 83 16.53 -14.83 -12.37
C ALA A 83 15.43 -13.77 -12.20
N MET A 84 14.87 -13.64 -10.99
CA MET A 84 13.84 -12.67 -10.63
C MET A 84 14.47 -11.53 -9.82
N ASP A 85 14.52 -10.34 -10.42
CA ASP A 85 14.92 -9.12 -9.73
C ASP A 85 13.67 -8.34 -9.29
N GLY A 86 13.54 -8.10 -7.97
CA GLY A 86 12.42 -7.33 -7.42
C GLY A 86 12.33 -5.91 -8.00
N TYR A 87 13.48 -5.31 -8.34
CA TYR A 87 13.53 -4.00 -8.99
C TYR A 87 12.92 -4.04 -10.40
N HIS A 88 13.19 -5.09 -11.18
CA HIS A 88 12.60 -5.32 -12.50
C HIS A 88 11.07 -5.43 -12.44
N ILE A 89 10.55 -6.20 -11.48
CA ILE A 89 9.11 -6.32 -11.24
C ILE A 89 8.50 -4.96 -10.92
N VAL A 90 9.10 -4.22 -9.98
CA VAL A 90 8.62 -2.89 -9.59
C VAL A 90 8.57 -1.93 -10.79
N GLU A 91 9.57 -1.93 -11.67
CA GLU A 91 9.58 -1.09 -12.87
C GLU A 91 8.49 -1.47 -13.88
N LEU A 92 8.19 -2.76 -14.04
CA LEU A 92 7.06 -3.21 -14.87
C LEU A 92 5.71 -2.89 -14.23
N ILE A 93 5.57 -2.92 -12.90
CA ILE A 93 4.33 -2.50 -12.24
C ILE A 93 4.12 -1.00 -12.43
N LYS A 94 5.16 -0.17 -12.26
CA LYS A 94 5.09 1.28 -12.56
C LYS A 94 4.71 1.55 -14.02
N PHE A 95 5.18 0.72 -14.96
CA PHE A 95 4.73 0.77 -16.35
C PHE A 95 3.21 0.61 -16.44
N LEU A 96 2.69 -0.48 -15.87
CA LEU A 96 1.27 -0.82 -15.93
C LEU A 96 0.39 0.23 -15.25
N GLN A 97 0.83 0.79 -14.12
CA GLN A 97 0.12 1.86 -13.40
C GLN A 97 0.00 3.16 -14.23
N ALA A 98 1.00 3.45 -15.07
CA ALA A 98 1.03 4.65 -15.91
C ALA A 98 0.26 4.47 -17.24
N GLU A 99 -0.14 3.24 -17.58
CA GLU A 99 -0.72 2.90 -18.88
C GLU A 99 -2.26 2.84 -18.81
N PRO A 100 -2.99 3.82 -19.39
CA PRO A 100 -4.45 3.93 -19.22
C PRO A 100 -5.24 2.77 -19.86
N SER A 101 -4.62 2.04 -20.79
CA SER A 101 -5.24 0.94 -21.52
C SER A 101 -5.28 -0.38 -20.73
N VAL A 102 -4.59 -0.45 -19.58
CA VAL A 102 -4.55 -1.66 -18.74
C VAL A 102 -5.91 -1.95 -18.12
N ASN A 103 -6.32 -3.23 -18.19
CA ASN A 103 -7.51 -3.70 -17.48
C ASN A 103 -7.31 -3.57 -15.95
N GLN A 104 -8.23 -2.89 -15.29
CA GLN A 104 -8.14 -2.58 -13.86
C GLN A 104 -8.18 -3.82 -12.96
N ASP A 105 -8.89 -4.88 -13.34
CA ASP A 105 -8.94 -6.11 -12.54
C ASP A 105 -7.64 -6.92 -12.66
N ASP A 106 -6.97 -6.84 -13.80
CA ASP A 106 -5.67 -7.45 -13.99
C ASP A 106 -4.56 -6.67 -13.28
N LEU A 107 -4.61 -5.33 -13.34
CA LEU A 107 -3.72 -4.49 -12.53
C LEU A 107 -3.93 -4.75 -11.03
N PHE A 108 -5.18 -4.90 -10.59
CA PHE A 108 -5.50 -5.23 -9.20
C PHE A 108 -4.83 -6.54 -8.77
N LYS A 109 -4.93 -7.61 -9.58
CA LYS A 109 -4.28 -8.91 -9.28
C LYS A 109 -2.77 -8.77 -9.21
N VAL A 110 -2.17 -8.02 -10.13
CA VAL A 110 -0.73 -7.77 -10.17
C VAL A 110 -0.29 -7.01 -8.92
N GLU A 111 -0.92 -5.87 -8.61
CA GLU A 111 -0.58 -5.11 -7.41
C GLU A 111 -0.77 -5.95 -6.14
N TRP A 112 -1.87 -6.70 -6.04
CA TRP A 112 -2.16 -7.56 -4.88
C TRP A 112 -1.10 -8.65 -4.67
N ALA A 113 -0.67 -9.29 -5.76
CA ALA A 113 0.35 -10.32 -5.70
C ALA A 113 1.72 -9.77 -5.27
N TYR A 114 2.03 -8.53 -5.64
CA TYR A 114 3.33 -7.90 -5.42
C TYR A 114 3.33 -6.82 -4.34
N VAL A 115 2.30 -6.71 -3.49
CA VAL A 115 2.26 -5.79 -2.34
C VAL A 115 3.58 -5.79 -1.54
N PRO A 116 4.23 -6.94 -1.23
CA PRO A 116 5.48 -6.93 -0.48
C PRO A 116 6.65 -6.20 -1.16
N LEU A 117 6.60 -5.99 -2.48
CA LEU A 117 7.60 -5.25 -3.25
C LEU A 117 7.21 -3.78 -3.49
N LEU A 118 5.93 -3.44 -3.34
CA LEU A 118 5.38 -2.10 -3.59
C LEU A 118 5.47 -1.22 -2.34
N ASP A 119 6.70 -1.07 -1.84
CA ASP A 119 7.02 -0.23 -0.69
C ASP A 119 7.52 1.15 -1.16
N ARG A 120 7.06 2.21 -0.47
CA ARG A 120 7.44 3.60 -0.71
C ARG A 120 8.96 3.82 -0.61
N HIS A 121 9.67 3.05 0.22
CA HIS A 121 11.14 3.10 0.29
C HIS A 121 11.80 2.68 -1.03
N SER A 122 11.15 1.80 -1.79
CA SER A 122 11.58 1.36 -3.13
C SER A 122 11.06 2.30 -4.24
N GLY A 123 10.41 3.42 -3.88
CA GLY A 123 9.86 4.39 -4.80
C GLY A 123 8.65 3.87 -5.59
N ALA A 124 7.91 2.90 -5.04
CA ALA A 124 6.70 2.34 -5.64
C ALA A 124 5.59 2.21 -4.59
N THR A 125 4.34 2.17 -5.04
CA THR A 125 3.16 1.96 -4.18
C THR A 125 2.13 1.16 -4.96
N PRO A 126 1.22 0.44 -4.30
CA PRO A 126 0.09 -0.18 -4.96
C PRO A 126 -1.00 0.87 -5.21
N GLN A 127 -0.82 1.69 -6.25
CA GLN A 127 -1.63 2.88 -6.52
C GLN A 127 -3.11 2.56 -6.69
N LEU A 128 -3.44 1.49 -7.43
CA LEU A 128 -4.82 1.07 -7.61
C LEU A 128 -5.43 0.55 -6.31
N LEU A 129 -4.71 -0.27 -5.54
CA LEU A 129 -5.21 -0.79 -4.27
C LEU A 129 -5.44 0.32 -3.24
N GLU A 130 -4.51 1.28 -3.11
CA GLU A 130 -4.69 2.43 -2.22
C GLU A 130 -5.87 3.32 -2.66
N SER A 131 -6.03 3.52 -3.96
CA SER A 131 -7.17 4.26 -4.51
C SER A 131 -8.49 3.53 -4.23
N ARG A 132 -8.53 2.20 -4.33
CA ARG A 132 -9.71 1.40 -3.99
C ARG A 132 -9.99 1.47 -2.49
N LEU A 133 -8.99 1.35 -1.61
CA LEU A 133 -9.20 1.54 -0.16
C LEU A 133 -9.83 2.89 0.16
N ALA A 134 -9.41 3.96 -0.53
CA ALA A 134 -9.90 5.32 -0.30
C ALA A 134 -11.28 5.63 -0.90
N ASN A 135 -11.74 4.87 -1.89
CA ASN A 135 -12.94 5.20 -2.67
C ASN A 135 -14.01 4.09 -2.70
N ASP A 136 -13.67 2.87 -2.28
CA ASP A 136 -14.58 1.72 -2.18
C ASP A 136 -14.67 1.27 -0.70
N PRO A 137 -15.74 1.64 0.01
CA PRO A 137 -15.88 1.33 1.43
C PRO A 137 -16.08 -0.17 1.68
N GLU A 138 -16.70 -0.90 0.75
CA GLU A 138 -16.84 -2.35 0.81
C GLU A 138 -15.47 -3.04 0.75
N PHE A 139 -14.61 -2.63 -0.19
CA PHE A 139 -13.26 -3.18 -0.30
C PHE A 139 -12.44 -2.93 0.98
N PHE A 140 -12.48 -1.72 1.55
CA PHE A 140 -11.84 -1.45 2.84
C PHE A 140 -12.34 -2.39 3.93
N CYS A 141 -13.66 -2.56 4.05
CA CYS A 141 -14.26 -3.46 5.05
C CYS A 141 -13.89 -4.92 4.82
N GLU A 142 -13.69 -5.36 3.57
CA GLU A 142 -13.18 -6.71 3.25
C GLU A 142 -11.74 -6.88 3.71
N VAL A 143 -10.87 -5.90 3.44
CA VAL A 143 -9.46 -5.93 3.85
C VAL A 143 -9.34 -5.96 5.38
N ILE A 144 -10.13 -5.17 6.11
CA ILE A 144 -10.17 -5.22 7.59
C ILE A 144 -10.53 -6.63 8.10
N ARG A 145 -11.51 -7.29 7.48
CA ARG A 145 -11.93 -8.65 7.83
C ARG A 145 -10.87 -9.72 7.54
N LEU A 146 -9.96 -9.47 6.61
CA LEU A 146 -8.85 -10.38 6.32
C LEU A 146 -7.75 -10.31 7.40
N VAL A 147 -7.58 -9.15 8.04
CA VAL A 147 -6.50 -8.90 9.01
C VAL A 147 -6.96 -9.13 10.45
N CYS A 148 -8.21 -8.81 10.73
CA CYS A 148 -8.73 -8.77 12.10
C CYS A 148 -9.91 -9.71 12.26
N ARG A 149 -9.99 -10.33 13.44
CA ARG A 149 -11.13 -11.16 13.84
C ARG A 149 -12.28 -10.27 14.28
N SER A 150 -13.50 -10.78 14.15
CA SER A 150 -14.69 -10.10 14.63
C SER A 150 -14.75 -10.16 16.16
N GLU A 151 -15.09 -9.04 16.80
CA GLU A 151 -15.42 -9.00 18.23
C GLU A 151 -16.65 -9.84 18.59
N LYS A 152 -17.47 -10.20 17.59
CA LYS A 152 -18.67 -11.02 17.77
C LYS A 152 -18.39 -12.53 17.66
N GLU A 153 -17.15 -12.94 17.39
CA GLU A 153 -16.77 -14.34 17.26
C GLU A 153 -16.39 -14.94 18.62
N GLU A 154 -17.22 -15.85 19.15
CA GLU A 154 -17.05 -16.43 20.49
C GLU A 154 -16.01 -17.55 20.59
N GLN A 155 -15.51 -18.09 19.46
CA GLN A 155 -14.53 -19.19 19.47
C GLN A 155 -13.43 -18.98 18.44
N PRO A 156 -12.16 -19.32 18.76
CA PRO A 156 -11.10 -19.32 17.76
C PRO A 156 -11.40 -20.41 16.71
N SER A 157 -11.64 -20.00 15.47
CA SER A 157 -11.69 -20.91 14.33
C SER A 157 -10.31 -21.57 14.09
N ARG A 158 -10.34 -22.72 13.38
CA ARG A 158 -9.20 -23.62 13.14
C ARG A 158 -7.97 -22.88 12.60
N GLU A 159 -6.79 -23.46 12.83
CA GLU A 159 -5.51 -22.92 12.33
C GLU A 159 -5.61 -22.49 10.85
N PRO A 160 -5.20 -21.26 10.51
CA PRO A 160 -5.25 -20.78 9.13
C PRO A 160 -4.30 -21.59 8.23
N ILE A 161 -4.79 -21.96 7.05
CA ILE A 161 -3.99 -22.55 5.98
C ILE A 161 -2.97 -21.50 5.48
N GLU A 162 -1.82 -21.93 4.95
CA GLU A 162 -0.74 -21.04 4.49
C GLU A 162 -1.20 -19.97 3.48
N GLU A 163 -2.10 -20.32 2.55
CA GLU A 163 -2.70 -19.35 1.61
C GLU A 163 -3.46 -18.23 2.35
N SER A 164 -4.20 -18.56 3.40
CA SER A 164 -4.90 -17.58 4.23
C SER A 164 -3.92 -16.67 4.98
N LYS A 165 -2.75 -17.18 5.38
CA LYS A 165 -1.69 -16.37 6.02
C LYS A 165 -1.05 -15.39 5.03
N ALA A 166 -0.79 -15.82 3.80
CA ALA A 166 -0.23 -14.94 2.75
C ALA A 166 -1.20 -13.80 2.41
N ILE A 167 -2.49 -14.11 2.25
CA ILE A 167 -3.54 -13.12 2.02
C ILE A 167 -3.63 -12.11 3.18
N ALA A 168 -3.68 -12.60 4.43
CA ALA A 168 -3.72 -11.74 5.60
C ALA A 168 -2.47 -10.86 5.74
N THR A 169 -1.30 -11.40 5.38
CA THR A 169 -0.03 -10.63 5.39
C THR A 169 -0.05 -9.50 4.36
N ASN A 170 -0.54 -9.76 3.14
CA ASN A 170 -0.66 -8.72 2.13
C ASN A 170 -1.70 -7.65 2.54
N ALA A 171 -2.85 -8.08 3.08
CA ALA A 171 -3.87 -7.18 3.59
C ALA A 171 -3.34 -6.27 4.72
N TRP A 172 -2.59 -6.84 5.68
CA TRP A 172 -1.97 -6.07 6.77
C TRP A 172 -0.95 -5.06 6.24
N ARG A 173 -0.07 -5.49 5.32
CA ARG A 173 0.92 -4.59 4.68
C ARG A 173 0.24 -3.46 3.92
N LEU A 174 -0.80 -3.77 3.17
CA LEU A 174 -1.56 -2.79 2.40
C LEU A 174 -2.16 -1.73 3.33
N LEU A 175 -2.81 -2.12 4.44
CA LEU A 175 -3.35 -1.17 5.41
C LEU A 175 -2.25 -0.34 6.08
N HIS A 176 -1.14 -0.97 6.46
CA HIS A 176 -0.06 -0.30 7.18
C HIS A 176 0.69 0.74 6.34
N GLU A 177 0.86 0.48 5.04
CA GLU A 177 1.55 1.40 4.11
C GLU A 177 0.60 2.39 3.40
N TRP A 178 -0.70 2.29 3.64
CA TRP A 178 -1.71 3.12 3.01
C TRP A 178 -1.62 4.57 3.47
N LYS A 179 -1.49 5.51 2.52
CA LYS A 179 -1.38 6.95 2.81
C LYS A 179 -2.34 7.82 2.01
N THR A 180 -3.35 7.21 1.39
CA THR A 180 -4.32 7.92 0.55
C THR A 180 -5.62 8.09 1.33
N PRO A 181 -5.92 9.28 1.89
CA PRO A 181 -7.10 9.48 2.72
C PRO A 181 -8.39 9.18 1.94
N PRO A 182 -9.42 8.60 2.59
CA PRO A 182 -10.71 8.41 1.95
C PRO A 182 -11.30 9.72 1.43
N GLY A 183 -11.95 9.68 0.26
CA GLY A 183 -12.41 10.87 -0.45
C GLY A 183 -11.35 11.56 -1.33
N THR A 184 -10.10 11.08 -1.33
CA THR A 184 -9.08 11.49 -2.31
C THR A 184 -9.37 10.85 -3.67
N GLN A 185 -9.56 11.67 -4.69
CA GLN A 185 -9.83 11.26 -6.06
C GLN A 185 -8.53 10.93 -6.81
N ILE A 186 -8.66 10.28 -7.98
CA ILE A 186 -7.54 9.88 -8.83
C ILE A 186 -6.69 11.08 -9.27
N ASP A 187 -7.31 12.25 -9.43
CA ASP A 187 -6.61 13.51 -9.77
C ASP A 187 -5.92 14.17 -8.57
N GLY A 188 -5.96 13.54 -7.39
CA GLY A 188 -5.39 14.03 -6.14
C GLY A 188 -6.28 15.05 -5.41
N THR A 189 -7.45 15.40 -5.93
CA THR A 189 -8.38 16.31 -5.25
C THR A 189 -9.12 15.60 -4.13
N PHE A 190 -9.45 16.33 -3.06
CA PHE A 190 -10.19 15.79 -1.92
C PHE A 190 -11.68 16.18 -2.00
N SER A 191 -12.57 15.19 -2.02
CA SER A 191 -14.02 15.38 -2.00
C SER A 191 -14.58 15.11 -0.60
N GLU A 192 -15.07 16.17 0.04
CA GLU A 192 -15.62 16.13 1.38
C GLU A 192 -16.93 15.32 1.47
N GLU A 193 -17.76 15.40 0.43
CA GLU A 193 -18.98 14.61 0.29
C GLU A 193 -18.66 13.11 0.24
N ARG A 194 -17.75 12.70 -0.66
CA ARG A 194 -17.33 11.30 -0.78
C ARG A 194 -16.68 10.77 0.49
N PHE A 195 -15.85 11.56 1.16
CA PHE A 195 -15.28 11.18 2.45
C PHE A 195 -16.38 10.89 3.48
N THR A 196 -17.39 11.74 3.56
CA THR A 196 -18.49 11.60 4.52
C THR A 196 -19.34 10.36 4.22
N GLU A 197 -19.70 10.16 2.95
CA GLU A 197 -20.46 8.98 2.50
C GLU A 197 -19.67 7.69 2.74
N TRP A 198 -18.38 7.67 2.37
CA TRP A 198 -17.50 6.53 2.57
C TRP A 198 -17.37 6.19 4.07
N LEU A 199 -17.14 7.18 4.93
CA LEU A 199 -16.98 6.96 6.37
C LEU A 199 -18.28 6.42 6.99
N GLN A 200 -19.43 6.97 6.60
CA GLN A 200 -20.72 6.51 7.08
C GLN A 200 -20.97 5.05 6.66
N ARG A 201 -20.65 4.72 5.41
CA ARG A 201 -20.82 3.36 4.89
C ARG A 201 -19.91 2.35 5.61
N VAL A 202 -18.64 2.70 5.86
CA VAL A 202 -17.72 1.85 6.63
C VAL A 202 -18.23 1.63 8.04
N LYS A 203 -18.70 2.69 8.73
CA LYS A 203 -19.28 2.57 10.08
C LYS A 203 -20.43 1.58 10.11
N GLU A 204 -21.35 1.64 9.14
CA GLU A 204 -22.48 0.71 9.05
C GLU A 204 -22.00 -0.74 8.89
N VAL A 205 -21.19 -1.02 7.87
CA VAL A 205 -20.72 -2.38 7.54
C VAL A 205 -19.85 -2.98 8.65
N CYS A 206 -18.97 -2.17 9.25
CA CYS A 206 -18.09 -2.64 10.33
C CYS A 206 -18.84 -2.82 11.66
N SER A 207 -19.89 -2.03 11.92
CA SER A 207 -20.77 -2.25 13.08
C SER A 207 -21.52 -3.57 12.97
N GLU A 208 -22.04 -3.90 11.78
CA GLU A 208 -22.74 -5.15 11.52
C GLU A 208 -21.79 -6.35 11.64
N SER A 209 -20.59 -6.26 11.09
CA SER A 209 -19.61 -7.35 11.09
C SER A 209 -18.79 -7.47 12.38
N GLY A 210 -18.83 -6.48 13.29
CA GLY A 210 -18.06 -6.51 14.55
C GLY A 210 -16.59 -6.16 14.39
N HIS A 211 -16.26 -5.23 13.49
CA HIS A 211 -14.89 -4.74 13.23
C HIS A 211 -14.79 -3.21 13.35
N LEU A 212 -15.77 -2.55 13.97
CA LEU A 212 -15.87 -1.09 13.99
C LEU A 212 -14.67 -0.42 14.66
N GLU A 213 -14.25 -0.90 15.84
CA GLU A 213 -13.11 -0.34 16.58
C GLU A 213 -11.86 -0.33 15.70
N VAL A 214 -11.51 -1.49 15.16
CA VAL A 214 -10.30 -1.65 14.35
C VAL A 214 -10.37 -0.86 13.04
N ALA A 215 -11.55 -0.82 12.41
CA ALA A 215 -11.77 0.00 11.22
C ALA A 215 -11.53 1.49 11.51
N LEU A 216 -12.09 2.01 12.62
CA LEU A 216 -11.91 3.40 13.01
C LEU A 216 -10.46 3.73 13.35
N ILE A 217 -9.73 2.83 14.01
CA ILE A 217 -8.28 3.00 14.27
C ILE A 217 -7.52 3.16 12.94
N ASN A 218 -7.72 2.24 11.98
CA ASN A 218 -7.03 2.30 10.68
C ASN A 218 -7.42 3.57 9.89
N ILE A 219 -8.69 3.98 9.95
CA ILE A 219 -9.14 5.26 9.36
C ILE A 219 -8.40 6.42 10.02
N GLY A 220 -8.32 6.43 11.35
CA GLY A 220 -7.60 7.46 12.10
C GLY A 220 -6.15 7.61 11.63
N GLU A 221 -5.45 6.50 11.45
CA GLU A 221 -4.05 6.48 11.01
C GLU A 221 -3.87 7.12 9.62
N VAL A 222 -4.70 6.77 8.63
CA VAL A 222 -4.57 7.34 7.28
C VAL A 222 -4.94 8.82 7.21
N LEU A 223 -5.83 9.29 8.10
CA LEU A 223 -6.30 10.68 8.12
C LEU A 223 -5.22 11.72 8.41
N ILE A 224 -4.04 11.31 8.92
CA ILE A 224 -2.89 12.22 9.08
C ILE A 224 -2.37 12.76 7.74
N HIS A 225 -2.68 12.07 6.64
CA HIS A 225 -2.29 12.44 5.28
C HIS A 225 -3.32 13.34 4.57
N THR A 226 -4.37 13.74 5.28
CA THR A 226 -5.40 14.66 4.75
C THR A 226 -4.76 16.01 4.40
N PRO A 227 -5.07 16.59 3.22
CA PRO A 227 -4.55 17.90 2.86
C PRO A 227 -5.10 19.01 3.78
N PRO A 228 -4.47 20.18 3.80
CA PRO A 228 -5.03 21.37 4.45
C PRO A 228 -6.38 21.78 3.86
N ASP A 229 -7.15 22.52 4.65
CA ASP A 229 -8.38 23.15 4.22
C ASP A 229 -8.08 24.40 3.36
N PRO A 230 -8.89 24.70 2.31
CA PRO A 230 -8.72 25.91 1.52
C PRO A 230 -8.80 27.21 2.31
N ASP A 231 -9.42 27.20 3.49
CA ASP A 231 -9.54 28.39 4.36
C ASP A 231 -8.30 28.69 5.22
N GLY A 232 -7.29 27.82 5.17
CA GLY A 232 -6.04 27.97 5.90
C GLY A 232 -5.89 27.07 7.13
N LEU A 233 -6.93 26.32 7.53
CA LEU A 233 -6.77 25.30 8.57
C LEU A 233 -5.84 24.18 8.07
N TRP A 234 -4.91 23.71 8.90
CA TRP A 234 -3.89 22.72 8.51
C TRP A 234 -4.46 21.33 8.14
N ILE A 235 -5.75 21.09 8.36
CA ILE A 235 -6.48 19.87 8.00
C ILE A 235 -7.87 20.25 7.48
N ARG A 236 -8.40 19.48 6.52
CA ARG A 236 -9.79 19.63 6.05
C ARG A 236 -10.79 19.69 7.20
N ARG A 237 -11.68 20.68 7.18
CA ARG A 237 -12.72 20.86 8.21
C ARG A 237 -13.62 19.65 8.34
N THR A 238 -13.99 19.01 7.23
CA THR A 238 -14.84 17.82 7.25
C THR A 238 -14.15 16.64 7.95
N VAL A 239 -12.83 16.51 7.80
CA VAL A 239 -12.04 15.50 8.54
C VAL A 239 -11.89 15.88 10.02
N ALA A 240 -11.63 17.15 10.32
CA ALA A 240 -11.59 17.64 11.70
C ALA A 240 -12.94 17.43 12.42
N ALA A 241 -14.06 17.65 11.72
CA ALA A 241 -15.40 17.40 12.22
C ALA A 241 -15.62 15.91 12.51
N ALA A 242 -15.20 15.02 11.61
CA ALA A 242 -15.29 13.57 11.82
C ALA A 242 -14.45 13.12 13.03
N LEU A 243 -13.22 13.63 13.18
CA LEU A 243 -12.36 13.38 14.34
C LEU A 243 -12.88 14.02 15.63
N ASN A 244 -13.71 15.06 15.54
CA ASN A 244 -14.34 15.71 16.68
C ASN A 244 -15.67 15.06 17.09
N ASP A 245 -16.19 14.12 16.31
CA ASP A 245 -17.46 13.46 16.60
C ASP A 245 -17.43 12.76 17.97
N ARG A 246 -18.56 12.71 18.68
CA ARG A 246 -18.60 12.13 20.02
C ARG A 246 -18.14 10.68 20.03
N GLU A 247 -18.46 9.91 19.00
CA GLU A 247 -18.24 8.45 18.92
C GLU A 247 -16.95 8.11 18.15
N ALA A 248 -16.09 9.09 17.91
CA ALA A 248 -14.82 8.93 17.19
C ALA A 248 -13.61 8.69 18.11
N ASP A 249 -13.77 8.09 19.30
CA ASP A 249 -12.65 7.85 20.22
C ASP A 249 -11.57 6.95 19.60
N ASP A 250 -11.97 5.83 18.99
CA ASP A 250 -11.04 4.90 18.35
C ASP A 250 -10.34 5.52 17.13
N MET A 251 -11.08 6.35 16.37
CA MET A 251 -10.53 7.09 15.24
C MET A 251 -9.52 8.14 15.69
N ARG A 252 -9.78 8.83 16.81
CA ARG A 252 -8.78 9.73 17.43
C ARG A 252 -7.57 8.98 17.94
N ALA A 253 -7.75 7.78 18.51
CA ALA A 253 -6.66 6.94 18.96
C ALA A 253 -5.77 6.50 17.78
N GLY A 254 -6.39 6.07 16.67
CA GLY A 254 -5.69 5.79 15.42
C GLY A 254 -4.93 6.99 14.88
N PHE A 255 -5.55 8.18 14.84
CA PHE A 255 -4.88 9.41 14.41
C PHE A 255 -3.64 9.73 15.25
N ARG A 256 -3.74 9.56 16.58
CA ARG A 256 -2.60 9.73 17.49
C ARG A 256 -1.47 8.75 17.17
N THR A 257 -1.80 7.47 17.02
CA THR A 257 -0.83 6.41 16.69
C THR A 257 -0.16 6.65 15.34
N GLY A 258 -0.94 6.93 14.30
CA GLY A 258 -0.44 7.24 12.96
C GLY A 258 0.46 8.48 12.98
N THR A 259 0.07 9.53 13.70
CA THR A 259 0.89 10.75 13.84
C THR A 259 2.23 10.44 14.48
N TYR A 260 2.26 9.68 15.57
CA TYR A 260 3.49 9.29 16.24
C TYR A 260 4.38 8.41 15.34
N ASN A 261 3.80 7.40 14.69
CA ASN A 261 4.51 6.48 13.79
C ASN A 261 5.04 7.16 12.53
N SER A 262 4.39 8.23 12.06
CA SER A 262 4.83 8.99 10.87
C SER A 262 6.22 9.61 11.02
N ARG A 263 6.70 9.78 12.26
CA ARG A 263 8.06 10.26 12.57
C ARG A 263 9.13 9.27 12.11
N GLY A 264 8.81 7.98 12.04
CA GLY A 264 9.74 6.92 11.68
C GLY A 264 10.94 6.81 12.63
N VAL A 265 11.97 6.09 12.17
CA VAL A 265 13.23 5.96 12.90
C VAL A 265 13.97 7.29 12.84
N HIS A 266 14.28 7.84 14.01
CA HIS A 266 15.01 9.09 14.15
C HIS A 266 16.14 8.93 15.18
N TRP A 267 17.14 9.81 15.08
CA TRP A 267 18.18 9.89 16.08
C TRP A 267 17.67 10.65 17.31
N ILE A 268 17.92 10.09 18.49
CA ILE A 268 17.48 10.67 19.76
C ILE A 268 18.50 11.73 20.18
N ASP A 269 18.07 12.99 20.22
CA ASP A 269 18.89 14.09 20.75
C ASP A 269 18.84 14.05 22.29
N PRO A 270 19.98 13.85 22.99
CA PRO A 270 20.03 13.76 24.44
C PRO A 270 19.53 15.02 25.18
N THR A 271 19.41 16.16 24.49
CA THR A 271 18.86 17.40 25.06
C THR A 271 17.34 17.41 25.13
N GLY A 272 16.64 16.49 24.48
CA GLY A 272 15.17 16.44 24.40
C GLY A 272 14.53 17.61 23.65
N LYS A 273 15.33 18.44 22.96
CA LYS A 273 14.83 19.61 22.22
C LYS A 273 13.88 19.25 21.08
N PRO A 274 14.17 18.25 20.22
CA PRO A 274 13.27 17.90 19.12
C PRO A 274 11.87 17.51 19.61
N GLU A 275 11.79 16.76 20.71
CA GLU A 275 10.53 16.36 21.34
C GLU A 275 9.78 17.59 21.87
N GLY A 276 10.48 18.52 22.52
CA GLY A 276 9.88 19.78 22.98
C GLY A 276 9.33 20.65 21.84
N GLU A 277 10.03 20.72 20.70
CA GLU A 277 9.56 21.43 19.50
C GLU A 277 8.31 20.77 18.91
N LEU A 278 8.26 19.44 18.87
CA LEU A 278 7.07 18.70 18.44
C LEU A 278 5.89 18.95 19.38
N ALA A 279 6.13 18.93 20.70
CA ALA A 279 5.11 19.23 21.68
C ALA A 279 4.48 20.61 21.44
N GLU A 280 5.31 21.64 21.22
CA GLU A 280 4.83 23.00 20.94
C GLU A 280 4.05 23.09 19.63
N GLN A 281 4.51 22.41 18.57
CA GLN A 281 3.77 22.35 17.31
C GLN A 281 2.37 21.72 17.51
N PHE A 282 2.26 20.66 18.30
CA PHE A 282 0.97 20.03 18.57
C PHE A 282 0.06 20.88 19.47
N ARG A 283 0.62 21.66 20.41
CA ARG A 283 -0.15 22.66 21.16
C ARG A 283 -0.73 23.73 20.24
N SER A 284 0.09 24.30 19.35
CA SER A 284 -0.37 25.28 18.38
C SER A 284 -1.46 24.72 17.45
N LYS A 285 -1.26 23.50 16.91
CA LYS A 285 -2.30 22.81 16.13
C LYS A 285 -3.58 22.57 16.94
N ALA A 286 -3.47 22.24 18.22
CA ALA A 286 -4.62 22.05 19.10
C ALA A 286 -5.41 23.35 19.31
N GLU A 287 -4.73 24.48 19.49
CA GLU A 287 -5.36 25.79 19.62
C GLU A 287 -6.11 26.20 18.35
N GLU A 288 -5.50 26.00 17.17
CA GLU A 288 -6.17 26.27 15.89
C GLU A 288 -7.44 25.43 15.72
N ILE A 289 -7.37 24.15 16.07
CA ILE A 289 -8.52 23.21 16.00
C ILE A 289 -9.61 23.56 17.02
N GLU A 290 -9.24 23.97 18.22
CA GLU A 290 -10.20 24.42 19.23
C GLU A 290 -10.89 25.73 18.81
N ASN A 291 -10.12 26.69 18.28
CA ASN A 291 -10.65 27.94 17.73
C ASN A 291 -11.59 27.69 16.55
N ALA A 292 -11.35 26.65 15.77
CA ALA A 292 -12.22 26.18 14.71
C ALA A 292 -13.49 25.45 15.21
N GLY A 293 -13.63 25.23 16.52
CA GLY A 293 -14.81 24.64 17.17
C GLY A 293 -14.72 23.14 17.43
N PHE A 294 -13.56 22.52 17.23
CA PHE A 294 -13.37 21.06 17.30
C PHE A 294 -12.70 20.61 18.61
N GLN A 295 -13.40 20.77 19.74
CA GLN A 295 -12.78 20.62 21.08
C GLN A 295 -12.25 19.21 21.39
N ARG A 296 -12.95 18.14 20.98
CA ARG A 296 -12.51 16.75 21.24
C ARG A 296 -11.26 16.41 20.46
N PHE A 297 -11.18 16.89 19.23
CA PHE A 297 -9.97 16.70 18.44
C PHE A 297 -8.80 17.50 19.02
N ALA A 298 -9.03 18.75 19.45
CA ALA A 298 -8.01 19.55 20.13
C ALA A 298 -7.45 18.85 21.39
N VAL A 299 -8.30 18.20 22.19
CA VAL A 299 -7.84 17.40 23.35
C VAL A 299 -6.89 16.27 22.93
N THR A 300 -7.13 15.62 21.79
CA THR A 300 -6.25 14.56 21.28
C THR A 300 -4.88 15.11 20.91
N LEU A 301 -4.84 16.29 20.30
CA LEU A 301 -3.61 16.98 19.92
C LEU A 301 -2.82 17.46 21.14
N ARG A 302 -3.50 17.92 22.20
CA ARG A 302 -2.86 18.20 23.49
C ARG A 302 -2.26 16.95 24.10
N GLY A 303 -2.97 15.81 24.03
CA GLY A 303 -2.43 14.52 24.47
C GLY A 303 -1.18 14.08 23.69
N LEU A 304 -1.08 14.42 22.39
CA LEU A 304 0.16 14.24 21.62
C LEU A 304 1.28 15.12 22.16
N ALA A 305 1.00 16.41 22.42
CA ALA A 305 1.99 17.31 23.01
C ALA A 305 2.51 16.81 24.35
N ASP A 306 1.61 16.41 25.26
CA ASP A 306 1.97 15.85 26.57
C ASP A 306 2.82 14.57 26.45
N SER A 307 2.60 13.77 25.40
CA SER A 307 3.37 12.54 25.16
C SER A 307 4.81 12.87 24.75
N TYR A 308 4.99 13.88 23.90
CA TYR A 308 6.31 14.36 23.51
C TYR A 308 7.04 15.05 24.68
N ASP A 309 6.35 15.80 25.54
CA ASP A 309 6.98 16.37 26.74
C ASP A 309 7.54 15.28 27.66
N ARG A 310 6.75 14.24 27.93
CA ARG A 310 7.21 13.09 28.75
C ARG A 310 8.39 12.37 28.11
N GLU A 311 8.43 12.29 26.79
CA GLU A 311 9.56 11.69 26.08
C GLU A 311 10.81 12.54 26.21
N ALA A 312 10.71 13.87 26.04
CA ALA A 312 11.80 14.81 26.30
C ALA A 312 12.35 14.66 27.73
N GLU A 313 11.47 14.63 28.73
CA GLU A 313 11.84 14.45 30.14
C GLU A 313 12.59 13.13 30.37
N ARG A 314 12.10 12.04 29.78
CA ARG A 314 12.76 10.72 29.86
C ARG A 314 14.15 10.75 29.24
N ILE A 315 14.30 11.31 28.05
CA ILE A 315 15.59 11.39 27.34
C ILE A 315 16.62 12.17 28.17
N ILE A 316 16.20 13.31 28.74
CA ILE A 316 17.07 14.13 29.61
C ILE A 316 17.43 13.39 30.90
N GLY A 317 16.49 12.62 31.47
CA GLY A 317 16.72 11.77 32.64
C GLY A 317 17.76 10.68 32.37
N ASP A 318 17.58 9.93 31.29
CA ASP A 318 18.48 8.84 30.88
C ASP A 318 19.92 9.33 30.62
N LEU A 319 20.09 10.56 30.13
CA LEU A 319 21.42 11.18 29.98
C LEU A 319 22.08 11.42 31.34
N LYS A 320 21.35 11.99 32.30
CA LYS A 320 21.88 12.29 33.64
C LYS A 320 22.28 11.02 34.40
N ASP A 321 21.56 9.93 34.19
CA ASP A 321 21.86 8.64 34.81
C ASP A 321 23.07 7.94 34.18
N ARG A 322 23.40 8.23 32.91
CA ARG A 322 24.62 7.73 32.24
C ARG A 322 25.88 8.50 32.60
N ASP A 323 25.73 9.77 32.99
CA ASP A 323 26.84 10.64 33.38
C ASP A 323 27.22 10.52 34.87
N ASN A 324 26.45 9.75 35.66
CA ASN A 324 26.70 9.42 37.07
C ASN A 324 27.31 8.02 37.23
#